data_AF-A0A3D4B1I8-F1
#
_entry.id   AF-A0A3D4B1I8-F1
#
_cell.length_a   1.000
_cell.length_b   1.000
_cell.length_c   1.000
_cell.angle_alpha   90.00
_cell.angle_beta   90.00
_cell.angle_gamma   90.00
#
_symmetry.space_group_name_H-M   'P 1'
#
loop_
_entity.id
_entity.type
_entity.pdbx_description
1 polymer ?
#
loop_
_entity_poly.entity_id
_entity_poly.type
_entity_poly.pdbx_seq_one_letter_code
_entity_poly.pdbx_strand_id
1 'polypeptide(L)'
;MLGEDTPSSDRYYYTVKQNGYRFIILDTLDEGKVTGLMDKSQLDWLEAELAEKEDLYTVICMHHPPISVGVDWMDALILQEPERLLRIFDASPCLKLVLCGHVHHPFQIQHNQLTILIAPAISVQFRKAPLPPPAEKPYALFTDAPPAFRIVDLNPEGWETTLHHLSILRAYAD
;
A
#
# COMPACT_ATOMS: atom_id res chain seq x y z
N MET A 1 6.12 7.61 -25.34
CA MET A 1 6.93 8.72 -24.79
C MET A 1 6.57 8.83 -23.33
N LEU A 2 7.47 8.45 -22.43
CA LEU A 2 7.36 8.80 -21.01
C LEU A 2 7.75 10.28 -20.94
N GLY A 3 6.84 11.11 -20.43
CA GLY A 3 6.86 12.56 -20.58
C GLY A 3 8.14 13.24 -20.08
N GLU A 4 8.57 14.26 -20.79
CA GLU A 4 9.64 15.21 -20.43
C GLU A 4 9.20 16.19 -19.33
N ASP A 5 8.31 15.76 -18.44
CA ASP A 5 7.88 16.60 -17.33
C ASP A 5 8.97 16.58 -16.27
N THR A 6 9.40 17.77 -15.85
CA THR A 6 10.29 17.90 -14.69
C THR A 6 9.55 17.30 -13.50
N PRO A 7 10.14 16.38 -12.72
CA PRO A 7 9.46 15.82 -11.55
C PRO A 7 8.98 16.95 -10.66
N SER A 8 7.65 17.02 -10.45
CA SER A 8 7.08 17.99 -9.51
C SER A 8 7.46 17.57 -8.09
N SER A 9 7.76 18.55 -7.24
CA SER A 9 7.87 18.35 -5.78
C SER A 9 6.50 18.34 -5.10
N ASP A 10 5.42 18.62 -5.83
CA ASP A 10 4.07 18.59 -5.28
C ASP A 10 3.61 17.15 -5.07
N ARG A 11 3.00 16.89 -3.91
CA ARG A 11 2.38 15.59 -3.63
C ARG A 11 1.27 15.29 -4.64
N TYR A 12 1.22 14.05 -5.12
CA TYR A 12 0.31 13.63 -6.17
C TYR A 12 -0.83 12.75 -5.64
N TYR A 13 -1.90 13.38 -5.17
CA TYR A 13 -3.11 12.72 -4.67
C TYR A 13 -4.37 13.24 -5.37
N TYR A 14 -5.33 12.36 -5.65
CA TYR A 14 -6.53 12.68 -6.42
C TYR A 14 -7.59 11.59 -6.30
N THR A 15 -8.81 11.90 -6.73
CA THR A 15 -9.93 10.95 -6.81
C THR A 15 -10.30 10.65 -8.25
N VAL A 16 -10.57 9.38 -8.55
CA VAL A 16 -11.20 8.93 -9.80
C VAL A 16 -12.51 8.24 -9.47
N LYS A 17 -13.58 8.64 -10.15
CA LYS A 17 -14.91 8.03 -10.03
C LYS A 17 -15.26 7.36 -11.35
N GLN A 18 -15.53 6.07 -11.33
CA GLN A 18 -15.85 5.31 -12.54
C GLN A 18 -16.67 4.06 -12.21
N ASN A 19 -17.70 3.78 -13.01
CA ASN A 19 -18.49 2.53 -12.94
C ASN A 19 -19.04 2.18 -11.54
N GLY A 20 -19.46 3.18 -10.75
CA GLY A 20 -19.98 2.96 -9.39
C GLY A 20 -18.91 2.86 -8.29
N TYR A 21 -17.64 3.07 -8.65
CA TYR A 21 -16.51 3.05 -7.73
C TYR A 21 -15.90 4.45 -7.57
N ARG A 22 -15.37 4.70 -6.38
CA ARG A 22 -14.55 5.86 -6.05
C ARG A 22 -13.16 5.38 -5.63
N PHE A 23 -12.15 5.69 -6.43
CA PHE A 23 -10.76 5.40 -6.14
C PHE A 23 -10.08 6.67 -5.65
N ILE A 24 -9.56 6.65 -4.43
CA ILE A 24 -8.80 7.75 -3.83
C ILE A 24 -7.34 7.34 -3.82
N ILE A 25 -6.50 8.08 -4.53
CA ILE A 25 -5.07 7.84 -4.64
C ILE A 25 -4.36 8.76 -3.65
N LEU A 26 -3.59 8.18 -2.74
CA LEU A 26 -2.83 8.91 -1.73
C LEU A 26 -1.33 8.83 -2.02
N ASP A 27 -0.66 9.95 -1.83
CA ASP A 27 0.79 10.06 -1.90
C ASP A 27 1.39 9.97 -0.49
N THR A 28 2.16 8.91 -0.26
CA THR A 28 2.82 8.66 1.03
C THR A 28 4.32 8.84 0.96
N LEU A 29 4.86 9.36 -0.15
CA LEU A 29 6.29 9.60 -0.30
C LEU A 29 6.79 10.59 0.76
N ASP A 30 7.90 10.25 1.39
CA ASP A 30 8.71 11.14 2.23
C ASP A 30 10.08 11.24 1.57
N GLU A 31 10.35 12.36 0.89
CA GLU A 31 11.53 12.48 0.04
C GLU A 31 12.82 12.15 0.78
N GLY A 32 13.62 11.26 0.18
CA GLY A 32 14.89 10.81 0.77
C GLY A 32 14.77 9.80 1.91
N LYS A 33 13.55 9.34 2.24
CA LYS A 33 13.30 8.34 3.28
C LYS A 33 12.54 7.13 2.73
N VAL A 34 12.67 6.02 3.44
CA VAL A 34 11.95 4.77 3.16
C VAL A 34 10.59 4.76 3.84
N THR A 35 10.45 5.48 4.96
CA THR A 35 9.19 5.61 5.69
C THR A 35 8.17 6.40 4.90
N GLY A 36 6.88 6.08 5.10
CA GLY A 36 5.81 6.89 4.56
C GLY A 36 5.53 8.13 5.41
N LEU A 37 5.05 9.20 4.80
CA LEU A 37 4.51 10.37 5.50
C LEU A 37 3.32 10.93 4.74
N MET A 38 2.30 11.40 5.46
CA MET A 38 1.23 12.23 4.92
C MET A 38 1.22 13.58 5.65
N ASP A 39 1.27 14.66 4.88
CA ASP A 39 1.18 15.99 5.47
C ASP A 39 -0.26 16.35 5.87
N LYS A 40 -0.38 17.48 6.57
CA LYS A 40 -1.68 17.98 7.02
C LYS A 40 -2.61 18.30 5.85
N SER A 41 -2.11 18.89 4.77
CA SER A 41 -2.94 19.31 3.64
C SER A 41 -3.62 18.13 2.96
N GLN A 42 -2.90 17.02 2.76
CA GLN A 42 -3.47 15.82 2.18
C GLN A 42 -4.46 15.12 3.13
N LEU A 43 -4.19 15.11 4.44
CA LEU A 43 -5.12 14.56 5.44
C LEU A 43 -6.41 15.37 5.51
N ASP A 44 -6.33 16.70 5.52
CA ASP A 44 -7.50 17.59 5.50
C ASP A 44 -8.30 17.40 4.19
N TRP A 45 -7.61 17.29 3.05
CA TRP A 45 -8.24 17.00 1.75
C TRP A 45 -8.96 15.65 1.77
N LEU A 46 -8.32 14.61 2.29
CA LEU A 46 -8.89 13.27 2.36
C LEU A 46 -10.14 13.23 3.26
N GLU A 47 -10.11 13.92 4.40
CA GLU A 47 -11.26 14.04 5.29
C GLU A 47 -12.45 14.71 4.57
N ALA A 48 -12.18 15.79 3.83
CA ALA A 48 -13.21 16.45 3.02
C ALA A 48 -13.74 15.54 1.90
N GLU A 49 -12.86 14.83 1.20
CA GLU A 49 -13.23 13.93 0.11
C GLU A 49 -14.10 12.75 0.59
N LEU A 50 -13.79 12.20 1.77
CA LEU A 50 -14.57 11.11 2.37
C LEU A 50 -15.88 11.59 3.01
N ALA A 51 -15.97 12.87 3.40
CA ALA A 51 -17.21 13.47 3.92
C ALA A 51 -18.29 13.64 2.85
N GLU A 52 -17.91 13.69 1.57
CA GLU A 52 -18.86 13.70 0.46
C GLU A 52 -19.75 12.45 0.49
N LYS A 53 -21.05 12.67 0.62
CA LYS A 53 -22.06 11.61 0.74
C LYS A 53 -22.40 11.08 -0.64
N GLU A 54 -21.66 10.05 -1.04
CA GLU A 54 -21.87 9.36 -2.32
C GLU A 54 -22.15 7.88 -2.09
N ASP A 55 -23.08 7.34 -2.85
CA ASP A 55 -23.38 5.90 -2.88
C ASP A 55 -22.42 5.19 -3.84
N LEU A 56 -21.12 5.34 -3.60
CA LEU A 56 -20.04 4.72 -4.37
C LEU A 56 -19.19 3.84 -3.49
N TYR A 57 -18.82 2.67 -4.01
CA TYR A 57 -17.88 1.79 -3.33
C TYR A 57 -16.49 2.45 -3.31
N THR A 58 -16.00 2.80 -2.13
CA THR A 58 -14.76 3.59 -1.98
C THR A 58 -13.56 2.68 -1.69
N VAL A 59 -12.53 2.82 -2.54
CA VAL A 59 -11.23 2.16 -2.41
C VAL A 59 -10.14 3.21 -2.30
N ILE A 60 -9.28 3.09 -1.30
CA ILE A 60 -8.07 3.91 -1.20
C ILE A 60 -6.87 3.10 -1.70
N CYS A 61 -6.01 3.75 -2.48
CA CYS A 61 -4.73 3.18 -2.93
C CYS A 61 -3.59 4.05 -2.40
N MET A 62 -2.61 3.41 -1.76
CA MET A 62 -1.42 4.07 -1.21
C MET A 62 -0.22 3.11 -1.21
N HIS A 63 0.99 3.62 -0.97
CA HIS A 63 2.18 2.77 -0.95
C HIS A 63 2.44 2.18 0.44
N HIS A 64 2.60 3.02 1.45
CA HIS A 64 3.01 2.62 2.80
C HIS A 64 1.80 2.20 3.66
N PRO A 65 1.78 0.99 4.24
CA PRO A 65 0.68 0.56 5.10
C PRO A 65 0.50 1.46 6.33
N PRO A 66 -0.74 1.75 6.76
CA PRO A 66 -1.01 2.49 7.99
C PRO A 66 -1.17 1.59 9.22
N ILE A 67 -0.71 0.34 9.15
CA ILE A 67 -0.88 -0.65 10.21
C ILE A 67 0.32 -1.61 10.26
N SER A 68 0.65 -2.07 11.47
CA SER A 68 1.69 -3.07 11.69
C SER A 68 1.36 -4.39 10.96
N VAL A 69 2.39 -4.98 10.36
CA VAL A 69 2.36 -6.30 9.73
C VAL A 69 2.97 -7.39 10.61
N GLY A 70 3.38 -7.04 11.84
CA GLY A 70 3.93 -7.97 12.84
C GLY A 70 5.39 -8.35 12.62
N VAL A 71 6.16 -7.53 11.89
CA VAL A 71 7.60 -7.72 11.66
C VAL A 71 8.31 -6.42 12.00
N ASP A 72 8.97 -6.37 13.16
CA ASP A 72 9.50 -5.15 13.78
C ASP A 72 10.25 -4.21 12.83
N TRP A 73 11.16 -4.75 12.02
CA TRP A 73 11.96 -3.91 11.12
C TRP A 73 11.15 -3.39 9.93
N MET A 74 10.13 -4.12 9.47
CA MET A 74 9.21 -3.63 8.44
C MET A 74 8.28 -2.57 9.04
N ASP A 75 7.77 -2.82 10.25
CA ASP A 75 6.90 -1.90 10.99
C ASP A 75 7.60 -0.58 11.36
N ALA A 76 8.93 -0.56 11.44
CA ALA A 76 9.69 0.67 11.57
C ALA A 76 9.74 1.53 10.28
N LEU A 77 9.34 0.97 9.14
CA LEU A 77 9.44 1.58 7.80
C LEU A 77 8.07 1.86 7.16
N ILE A 78 6.96 1.51 7.81
CA ILE A 78 5.62 1.80 7.29
C ILE A 78 5.26 3.30 7.43
N LEU A 79 3.99 3.67 7.27
CA LEU A 79 3.52 5.05 7.40
C LEU A 79 3.79 5.60 8.82
N GLN A 80 4.40 6.79 8.89
CA GLN A 80 4.58 7.56 10.12
C GLN A 80 3.25 8.18 10.58
N GLU A 81 3.07 8.32 11.89
CA GLU A 81 1.85 8.89 12.50
C GLU A 81 0.53 8.27 11.95
N PRO A 82 0.45 6.92 11.84
CA PRO A 82 -0.69 6.28 11.18
C PRO A 82 -2.01 6.55 11.89
N GLU A 83 -2.00 6.88 13.19
CA GLU A 83 -3.20 7.18 13.98
C GLU A 83 -3.99 8.38 13.46
N ARG A 84 -3.35 9.30 12.72
CA ARG A 84 -4.06 10.41 12.08
C ARG A 84 -4.91 9.92 10.91
N LEU A 85 -4.34 9.05 10.08
CA LEU A 85 -5.03 8.47 8.93
C LEU A 85 -6.09 7.45 9.38
N LEU A 86 -5.77 6.58 10.34
CA LEU A 86 -6.70 5.58 10.86
C LEU A 86 -7.94 6.22 11.47
N ARG A 87 -7.82 7.38 12.15
CA ARG A 87 -8.99 8.13 12.64
C ARG A 87 -9.93 8.58 11.52
N ILE A 88 -9.39 9.02 10.39
CA ILE A 88 -10.19 9.39 9.21
C ILE A 88 -10.90 8.16 8.65
N PHE A 89 -10.20 7.02 8.60
CA PHE A 89 -10.77 5.75 8.12
C PHE A 89 -11.91 5.26 9.04
N ASP A 90 -11.72 5.34 10.35
CA ASP A 90 -12.72 4.97 11.35
C ASP A 90 -13.97 5.84 11.26
N ALA A 91 -13.81 7.13 10.95
CA ALA A 91 -14.90 8.08 10.76
C ALA A 91 -15.63 7.92 9.41
N SER A 92 -15.17 7.02 8.52
CA SER A 92 -15.65 6.86 7.15
C SER A 92 -16.27 5.48 6.90
N PRO A 93 -17.55 5.23 7.27
CA PRO A 93 -18.19 3.92 7.11
C PRO A 93 -18.27 3.40 5.66
N CYS A 94 -18.21 4.31 4.67
CA CYS A 94 -18.20 3.98 3.24
C CYS A 94 -16.86 3.41 2.75
N LEU A 95 -15.77 3.65 3.49
CA LEU A 95 -14.47 3.08 3.19
C LEU A 95 -14.41 1.64 3.67
N LYS A 96 -14.27 0.70 2.73
CA LYS A 96 -14.24 -0.74 3.00
C LYS A 96 -12.92 -1.40 2.64
N LEU A 97 -12.14 -0.78 1.74
CA LEU A 97 -10.93 -1.37 1.21
C LEU A 97 -9.81 -0.34 1.04
N VAL A 98 -8.63 -0.67 1.56
CA VAL A 98 -7.37 0.06 1.35
C VAL A 98 -6.37 -0.90 0.72
N LEU A 99 -5.74 -0.47 -0.36
CA LEU A 99 -4.72 -1.20 -1.08
C LEU A 99 -3.35 -0.55 -0.83
N CYS A 100 -2.40 -1.37 -0.37
CA CYS A 100 -1.05 -0.98 0.00
C CYS A 100 0.01 -1.85 -0.69
N GLY A 101 1.27 -1.41 -0.62
CA GLY A 101 2.45 -2.17 -1.04
C GLY A 101 3.55 -2.13 0.03
N HIS A 102 4.75 -1.71 -0.39
CA HIS A 102 5.92 -1.42 0.46
C HIS A 102 6.61 -2.61 1.16
N VAL A 103 5.88 -3.54 1.76
CA VAL A 103 6.46 -4.60 2.62
C VAL A 103 6.96 -5.84 1.86
N HIS A 104 6.67 -5.92 0.55
CA HIS A 104 7.06 -7.01 -0.34
C HIS A 104 6.62 -8.39 0.17
N HIS A 105 5.42 -8.47 0.75
CA HIS A 105 4.72 -9.70 1.10
C HIS A 105 3.21 -9.45 1.06
N PRO A 106 2.41 -10.48 0.74
CA PRO A 106 0.98 -10.35 0.82
C PRO A 106 0.54 -10.32 2.29
N PHE A 107 -0.25 -9.31 2.66
CA PHE A 107 -1.00 -9.30 3.91
C PHE A 107 -2.46 -8.95 3.63
N GLN A 108 -3.34 -9.42 4.51
CA GLN A 108 -4.73 -9.04 4.58
C GLN A 108 -5.06 -8.80 6.05
N ILE A 109 -5.32 -7.55 6.40
CA ILE A 109 -5.48 -7.12 7.79
C ILE A 109 -6.85 -6.48 7.93
N GLN A 110 -7.62 -6.92 8.93
CA GLN A 110 -8.89 -6.31 9.27
C GLN A 110 -8.68 -5.21 10.32
N HIS A 111 -9.21 -4.02 10.05
CA HIS A 111 -9.24 -2.90 10.97
C HIS A 111 -10.68 -2.36 11.03
N ASN A 112 -11.41 -2.70 12.09
CA ASN A 112 -12.83 -2.38 12.22
C ASN A 112 -13.64 -2.86 10.99
N GLN A 113 -14.31 -1.95 10.27
CA GLN A 113 -15.05 -2.22 9.03
C GLN A 113 -14.18 -2.30 7.77
N LEU A 114 -12.92 -1.88 7.86
CA LEU A 114 -11.99 -1.73 6.74
C LEU A 114 -11.11 -2.98 6.62
N THR A 115 -10.94 -3.48 5.41
CA THR A 115 -9.87 -4.42 5.09
C THR A 115 -8.71 -3.70 4.41
N ILE A 116 -7.50 -3.93 4.91
CA ILE A 116 -6.25 -3.44 4.32
C ILE A 116 -5.57 -4.62 3.63
N LEU A 117 -5.46 -4.55 2.30
CA LEU A 117 -4.73 -5.51 1.49
C LEU A 117 -3.36 -4.95 1.16
N ILE A 118 -2.32 -5.68 1.53
CA ILE A 118 -0.95 -5.36 1.14
C ILE A 118 -0.54 -6.31 0.04
N ALA A 119 -0.12 -5.77 -1.10
CA ALA A 119 0.34 -6.54 -2.25
C ALA A 119 1.83 -6.93 -2.07
N PRO A 120 2.21 -8.13 -2.52
CA PRO A 120 3.62 -8.49 -2.66
C PRO A 120 4.29 -7.64 -3.76
N ALA A 121 5.61 -7.74 -3.85
CA ALA A 121 6.34 -7.16 -4.98
C ALA A 121 6.38 -8.13 -6.17
N ILE A 122 6.37 -7.58 -7.38
CA ILE A 122 6.66 -8.32 -8.62
C ILE A 122 8.16 -8.57 -8.84
N SER A 123 9.00 -8.16 -7.88
CA SER A 123 10.45 -8.35 -7.89
C SER A 123 10.91 -9.25 -6.73
N VAL A 124 11.64 -8.71 -5.76
CA VAL A 124 12.19 -9.44 -4.61
C VAL A 124 11.21 -9.46 -3.46
N GLN A 125 11.17 -10.55 -2.69
CA GLN A 125 10.46 -10.59 -1.41
C GLN A 125 11.47 -10.47 -0.25
N PHE A 126 11.12 -9.71 0.78
CA PHE A 126 12.00 -9.46 1.93
C PHE A 126 11.89 -10.53 3.02
N ARG A 127 12.90 -10.65 3.87
CA ARG A 127 12.90 -11.60 4.98
C ARG A 127 11.96 -11.16 6.11
N LYS A 128 10.97 -11.99 6.48
CA LYS A 128 10.06 -11.75 7.63
C LYS A 128 10.63 -12.18 8.99
N ALA A 129 11.94 -12.02 9.19
CA ALA A 129 12.63 -12.34 10.43
C ALA A 129 13.49 -11.15 10.84
N PRO A 130 14.01 -11.10 12.10
CA PRO A 130 14.86 -10.02 12.55
C PRO A 130 16.02 -9.74 11.59
N LEU A 131 16.38 -8.46 11.48
CA LEU A 131 17.49 -8.05 10.63
C LEU A 131 18.77 -8.79 11.06
N PRO A 132 19.59 -9.24 10.09
CA PRO A 132 20.88 -9.80 10.41
C PRO A 132 21.79 -8.73 11.03
N PRO A 133 22.83 -9.12 11.78
CA PRO A 133 23.80 -8.18 12.30
C PRO A 133 24.40 -7.30 11.19
N PRO A 134 24.81 -6.05 11.47
CA PRO A 134 25.29 -5.09 10.47
C PRO A 134 26.49 -5.54 9.61
N ALA A 135 27.14 -6.65 9.98
CA ALA A 135 28.24 -7.26 9.24
C ALA A 135 27.80 -8.21 8.11
N GLU A 136 26.50 -8.53 8.00
CA GLU A 136 25.99 -9.36 6.89
C GLU A 136 25.72 -8.54 5.63
N LYS A 137 25.88 -9.19 4.47
CA LYS A 137 25.73 -8.58 3.15
C LYS A 137 24.26 -8.14 2.92
N PRO A 138 24.02 -7.08 2.12
CA PRO A 138 22.66 -6.59 1.80
C PRO A 138 21.70 -7.68 1.27
N TYR A 139 22.24 -8.71 0.61
CA TYR A 139 21.48 -9.85 0.07
C TYR A 139 20.80 -10.71 1.15
N ALA A 140 21.21 -10.64 2.42
CA ALA A 140 20.59 -11.36 3.52
C ALA A 140 19.15 -10.88 3.84
N LEU A 141 18.73 -9.76 3.24
CA LEU A 141 17.35 -9.25 3.30
C LEU A 141 16.43 -9.89 2.28
N PHE A 142 16.95 -10.45 1.19
CA PHE A 142 16.14 -11.06 0.14
C PHE A 142 15.89 -12.53 0.42
N THR A 143 14.76 -13.04 -0.04
CA THR A 143 14.40 -14.46 0.06
C THR A 143 14.27 -15.08 -1.33
N ASP A 144 14.29 -16.41 -1.42
CA ASP A 144 13.96 -17.14 -2.65
C ASP A 144 12.44 -17.25 -2.90
N ALA A 145 11.60 -16.58 -2.10
CA ALA A 145 10.17 -16.55 -2.36
C ALA A 145 9.91 -15.89 -3.73
N PRO A 146 9.03 -16.48 -4.55
CA PRO A 146 8.81 -15.97 -5.90
C PRO A 146 8.14 -14.60 -5.85
N PRO A 147 8.43 -13.72 -6.83
CA PRO A 147 7.64 -12.54 -7.06
C PRO A 147 6.17 -12.89 -7.24
N ALA A 148 5.30 -11.95 -6.90
CA ALA A 148 3.87 -12.15 -6.99
C ALA A 148 3.16 -10.83 -7.22
N PHE A 149 1.90 -10.93 -7.63
CA PHE A 149 0.97 -9.80 -7.66
C PHE A 149 -0.39 -10.24 -7.14
N ARG A 150 -1.20 -9.26 -6.77
CA ARG A 150 -2.56 -9.47 -6.27
C ARG A 150 -3.55 -8.93 -7.30
N ILE A 151 -4.56 -9.70 -7.63
CA ILE A 151 -5.75 -9.23 -8.33
C ILE A 151 -6.84 -8.96 -7.29
N VAL A 152 -7.54 -7.85 -7.45
CA VAL A 152 -8.72 -7.49 -6.65
C VAL A 152 -9.87 -7.29 -7.64
N ASP A 153 -10.84 -8.19 -7.57
CA ASP A 153 -12.03 -8.15 -8.40
C ASP A 153 -13.13 -7.44 -7.60
N LEU A 154 -13.51 -6.25 -8.07
CA LEU A 154 -14.57 -5.46 -7.44
C LEU A 154 -15.93 -5.82 -8.06
N ASN A 155 -16.94 -5.97 -7.21
CA ASN A 155 -18.31 -6.27 -7.65
C ASN A 155 -19.35 -5.58 -6.75
N PRO A 156 -20.64 -5.52 -7.14
CA PRO A 156 -21.67 -4.85 -6.35
C PRO A 156 -21.88 -5.41 -4.94
N GLU A 157 -21.46 -6.65 -4.66
CA GLU A 157 -21.57 -7.31 -3.35
C GLU A 157 -20.33 -7.06 -2.48
N GLY A 158 -19.26 -6.48 -3.05
CA GLY A 158 -18.01 -6.17 -2.36
C GLY A 158 -16.78 -6.39 -3.25
N TRP A 159 -15.90 -7.29 -2.84
CA TRP A 159 -14.69 -7.60 -3.57
C TRP A 159 -14.19 -9.01 -3.25
N GLU A 160 -13.46 -9.57 -4.20
CA GLU A 160 -12.67 -10.78 -4.03
C GLU A 160 -11.21 -10.49 -4.36
N THR A 161 -10.30 -11.32 -3.89
CA THR A 161 -8.88 -11.16 -4.20
C THR A 161 -8.18 -12.49 -4.39
N THR A 162 -7.29 -12.52 -5.37
CA THR A 162 -6.44 -13.67 -5.68
C THR A 162 -4.98 -13.26 -5.70
N LEU A 163 -4.11 -14.17 -5.26
CA LEU A 163 -2.67 -13.97 -5.24
C LEU A 163 -2.04 -14.85 -6.33
N HIS A 164 -1.28 -14.22 -7.22
CA HIS A 164 -0.61 -14.89 -8.33
C HIS A 164 0.89 -14.85 -8.11
N HIS A 165 1.50 -16.01 -7.93
CA HIS A 165 2.94 -16.16 -7.90
C HIS A 165 3.48 -16.30 -9.33
N LEU A 166 4.52 -15.54 -9.65
CA LEU A 166 5.23 -15.64 -10.90
C LEU A 166 6.23 -16.79 -10.80
N SER A 167 6.13 -17.74 -11.73
CA SER A 167 7.16 -18.75 -11.91
C SER A 167 8.41 -18.07 -12.47
N ILE A 168 9.47 -17.98 -11.67
CA ILE A 168 10.77 -17.58 -12.18
C ILE A 168 11.34 -18.78 -12.93
N LEU A 169 11.37 -18.72 -14.26
CA LEU A 169 12.25 -19.58 -15.05
C LEU A 169 13.69 -19.13 -14.77
N ARG A 170 14.29 -19.63 -13.69
CA ARG A 170 15.73 -19.49 -13.44
C ARG A 170 16.46 -20.38 -14.44
N ALA A 171 16.67 -19.88 -15.66
CA ALA A 171 17.77 -20.33 -16.50
C ALA A 171 19.05 -19.67 -15.97
N TYR A 172 19.60 -20.20 -14.89
CA TYR A 172 21.01 -19.98 -14.61
C TYR A 172 21.77 -20.91 -15.54
N ALA A 173 22.32 -20.35 -16.63
CA ALA A 173 23.41 -21.01 -17.33
C ALA A 173 24.61 -21.07 -16.38
N ASP A 174 25.24 -22.25 -16.35
CA ASP A 174 26.36 -22.65 -15.51
C ASP A 174 27.55 -21.67 -15.51
#